data_AF-A0A661SIH9-F1
#
_entry.id   AF-A0A661SIH9-F1
#
_cell.length_a   1.000
_cell.length_b   1.000
_cell.length_c   1.000
_cell.angle_alpha   90.00
_cell.angle_beta   90.00
_cell.angle_gamma   90.00
#
_symmetry.space_group_name_H-M   'P 1'
#
loop_
_entity.id
_entity.type
_entity.pdbx_description
1 polymer ?
#
loop_
_entity_poly.entity_id
_entity_poly.type
_entity_poly.pdbx_seq_one_letter_code
_entity_poly.pdbx_strand_id
1 'polypeptide(L)' 'MKVLLHICCAPCAIYPLKVLRSEGFDVMGFFYNRNIHP' A
#
# COMPACT_ATOMS: atom_id res chain seq x y z
N MET A 1 -11.10 7.96 7.05
CA MET A 1 -10.55 6.94 7.97
C MET A 1 -9.10 6.66 7.60
N LYS A 2 -8.22 6.39 8.57
CA LYS A 2 -6.80 6.11 8.31
C LYS A 2 -6.57 4.62 8.08
N VAL A 3 -5.78 4.27 7.07
CA VAL A 3 -5.47 2.89 6.69
C VAL A 3 -3.96 2.71 6.58
N LEU A 4 -3.43 1.69 7.23
CA LEU A 4 -2.06 1.23 7.03
C LEU A 4 -2.07 0.05 6.05
N LEU A 5 -1.47 0.24 4.88
CA LEU A 5 -1.43 -0.75 3.80
C LEU A 5 -0.07 -1.46 3.79
N HIS A 6 -0.06 -2.76 4.09
CA HIS A 6 1.11 -3.59 3.88
C HIS A 6 1.35 -3.83 2.38
N ILE A 7 2.58 -3.60 1.93
CA ILE A 7 2.97 -3.70 0.53
C ILE A 7 4.16 -4.65 0.42
N CYS A 8 3.94 -5.83 -0.16
CA CYS A 8 5.01 -6.80 -0.38
C CYS A 8 5.85 -6.50 -1.65
N CYS A 9 5.32 -5.72 -2.59
CA CYS A 9 5.99 -5.30 -3.82
C CYS A 9 5.39 -3.99 -4.36
N ALA A 10 6.15 -3.12 -5.04
CA ALA A 10 5.61 -1.88 -5.58
C ALA A 10 4.42 -2.07 -6.55
N PRO A 11 4.44 -3.04 -7.49
CA PRO A 11 3.28 -3.34 -8.33
C PRO A 11 2.02 -3.75 -7.54
N CYS A 12 2.20 -4.40 -6.39
CA CYS A 12 1.13 -4.89 -5.54
C CYS A 12 0.30 -3.74 -4.94
N ALA A 13 0.86 -2.53 -4.84
CA ALA A 13 0.17 -1.36 -4.29
C ALA A 13 -0.70 -0.61 -5.31
N ILE A 14 -0.53 -0.83 -6.62
CA ILE A 14 -1.13 0.02 -7.66
C ILE A 14 -2.66 0.00 -7.58
N TYR A 15 -3.26 -1.19 -7.61
CA TYR A 15 -4.72 -1.33 -7.60
C TYR A 15 -5.33 -0.98 -6.23
N PRO A 16 -4.85 -1.53 -5.08
CA PRO A 16 -5.41 -1.22 -3.77
C PRO A 16 -5.32 0.26 -3.42
N LEU A 17 -4.18 0.92 -3.70
CA LEU A 17 -4.02 2.35 -3.41
C LEU A 17 -4.99 3.21 -4.22
N LYS A 18 -5.23 2.86 -5.49
CA LYS A 18 -6.19 3.58 -6.34
C LYS A 18 -7.61 3.48 -5.78
N VAL A 19 -8.06 2.27 -5.44
CA VAL A 19 -9.40 2.03 -4.90
C VAL A 19 -9.59 2.75 -3.55
N LEU A 20 -8.66 2.53 -2.62
CA LEU A 20 -8.75 3.12 -1.27
C LEU A 20 -8.74 4.66 -1.32
N ARG A 21 -7.94 5.26 -2.20
CA ARG A 21 -7.97 6.72 -2.39
C ARG A 21 -9.28 7.20 -2.99
N SER A 22 -9.86 6.46 -3.95
CA SER A 22 -11.15 6.82 -4.55
C SER A 22 -12.32 6.74 -3.56
N GLU A 23 -12.19 5.91 -2.53
CA GLU A 23 -13.15 5.78 -1.43
C GLU A 23 -12.92 6.81 -0.30
N GLY A 24 -11.91 7.69 -0.44
CA GLY A 24 -11.63 8.75 0.53
C GLY A 24 -10.81 8.33 1.75
N PHE A 25 -10.08 7.21 1.67
CA PHE A 25 -9.17 6.79 2.74
C PHE A 25 -7.86 7.58 2.72
N ASP A 26 -7.36 7.88 3.92
CA ASP A 26 -6.00 8.37 4.14
C ASP A 26 -5.08 7.16 4.31
N VAL A 27 -4.32 6.84 3.27
CA VAL A 27 -3.56 5.58 3.14
C VAL A 27 -2.07 5.81 3.35
N MET A 28 -1.50 5.12 4.33
CA MET A 28 -0.06 5.04 4.56
C MET A 28 0.47 3.67 4.11
N GLY A 29 1.52 3.65 3.30
CA GLY A 29 2.14 2.40 2.83
C GLY A 29 3.25 1.91 3.77
N PHE A 30 3.26 0.62 4.08
CA PHE A 30 4.33 -0.09 4.78
C PHE A 30 4.92 -1.15 3.87
N PHE A 31 6.09 -0.87 3.31
CA PHE A 31 6.80 -1.80 2.44
C PHE A 31 7.59 -2.80 3.28
N TYR A 32 7.20 -4.07 3.22
CA TYR A 32 7.89 -5.13 3.94
C TYR A 32 7.74 -6.46 3.20
N ASN A 33 8.85 -7.00 2.73
CA ASN A 33 8.92 -8.32 2.11
C ASN A 33 10.34 -8.85 2.30
N ARG A 34 10.48 -10.17 2.41
CA ARG A 34 11.78 -10.85 2.57
C ARG A 34 12.74 -10.60 1.39
N ASN A 35 12.18 -10.23 0.24
CA ASN A 35 12.92 -9.99 -1.01
C ASN A 35 13.23 -8.51 -1.28
N ILE A 36 12.83 -7.57 -0.41
CA ILE A 36 13.23 -6.16 -0.53
C ILE A 36 14.61 -6.02 0.11
N HIS A 37 15.65 -6.01 -0.72
CA HIS A 37 17.00 -5.70 -0.30
C HIS A 37 17.15 -4.18 -0.06
N PRO A 38 17.99 -3.75 0.89
CA PRO A 38 18.35 -2.34 1.08
C PRO A 38 18.90 -1.68 -0.19
#